data_AF-A0A396I7C2-F1
#
_entry.id   AF-A0A396I7C2-F1
#
_cell.length_a   1.000
_cell.length_b   1.000
_cell.length_c   1.000
_cell.angle_alpha   90.00
_cell.angle_beta   90.00
_cell.angle_gamma   90.00
#
_symmetry.space_group_name_H-M   'P 1'
#
loop_
_entity.id
_entity.type
_entity.pdbx_description
1 polymer ?
#
loop_
_entity_poly.entity_id
_entity_poly.type
_entity_poly.pdbx_seq_one_letter_code
_entity_poly.pdbx_strand_id
1 'polypeptide(L)'
;MLHGIPVLIKDSIATFDKLNTTAGSYALLGSKVPRDAHVVSKLRDAGAIILGKTSLPEWYGIRSSKMLGQAWCPRGGFGLNPYVESESPCTSSFG
;
A
#
# COMPACT_ATOMS: atom_id res chain seq x y z
N MET A 1 -10.91 14.79 -14.63
CA MET A 1 -9.83 14.38 -15.55
C MET A 1 -8.52 14.36 -14.75
N LEU A 2 -7.73 13.28 -14.79
CA LEU A 2 -6.46 13.09 -14.07
C LEU A 2 -5.31 12.72 -15.02
N HIS A 3 -5.43 13.10 -16.30
CA HIS A 3 -4.47 12.70 -17.34
C HIS A 3 -3.04 13.09 -16.97
N GLY A 4 -2.16 12.11 -16.87
CA GLY A 4 -0.74 12.29 -16.56
C GLY A 4 -0.42 12.55 -15.08
N ILE A 5 -1.42 12.58 -14.19
CA ILE A 5 -1.20 12.82 -12.77
C ILE A 5 -0.66 11.56 -12.09
N PRO A 6 0.54 11.60 -11.47
CA PRO A 6 1.08 10.47 -10.74
C PRO A 6 0.36 10.24 -9.41
N VAL A 7 0.06 8.99 -9.09
CA VAL A 7 -0.54 8.57 -7.82
C VAL A 7 0.16 7.32 -7.27
N LEU A 8 0.16 7.20 -5.95
CA LEU A 8 0.56 5.98 -5.25
C LEU A 8 -0.68 5.27 -4.70
N ILE A 9 -0.62 3.94 -4.65
CA ILE A 9 -1.75 3.10 -4.24
C ILE A 9 -1.32 2.23 -3.07
N LYS A 10 -2.07 2.22 -1.96
CA LYS A 10 -1.79 1.34 -0.83
C LYS A 10 -1.63 -0.12 -1.26
N ASP A 11 -0.61 -0.83 -0.77
CA ASP A 11 -0.26 -2.20 -1.20
C ASP A 11 -1.34 -3.26 -0.92
N SER A 12 -2.43 -2.90 -0.25
CA SER A 12 -3.60 -3.77 -0.07
C SER A 12 -4.70 -3.59 -1.13
N ILE A 13 -4.58 -2.59 -2.01
CA ILE A 13 -5.56 -2.33 -3.08
C ILE A 13 -5.08 -3.03 -4.36
N ALA A 14 -5.91 -3.91 -4.93
CA ALA A 14 -5.53 -4.71 -6.10
C ALA A 14 -5.19 -3.86 -7.33
N THR A 15 -4.04 -4.14 -7.95
CA THR A 15 -3.64 -3.65 -9.28
C THR A 15 -3.30 -4.84 -10.18
N PHE A 16 -3.96 -4.98 -11.33
CA PHE A 16 -3.73 -6.03 -12.30
C PHE A 16 -2.67 -5.61 -13.32
N ASP A 17 -1.45 -5.46 -12.82
CA ASP A 17 -0.28 -5.08 -13.58
C ASP A 17 0.94 -5.83 -13.03
N LYS A 18 2.14 -5.26 -13.18
CA LYS A 18 3.39 -5.85 -12.70
C LYS A 18 3.66 -5.59 -11.22
N LEU A 19 2.87 -4.74 -10.56
CA LEU A 19 3.03 -4.44 -9.15
C LEU A 19 2.40 -5.56 -8.31
N ASN A 20 2.98 -5.80 -7.14
CA ASN A 20 2.38 -6.75 -6.19
C ASN A 20 1.25 -6.07 -5.40
N THR A 21 0.32 -6.89 -4.89
CA THR A 21 -0.68 -6.47 -3.90
C THR A 21 -0.57 -7.42 -2.72
N THR A 22 0.18 -7.03 -1.68
CA THR A 22 0.59 -7.99 -0.64
C THR A 22 0.06 -7.72 0.75
N ALA A 23 -0.65 -6.60 0.95
CA ALA A 23 -1.04 -6.15 2.28
C ALA A 23 0.16 -6.12 3.27
N GLY A 24 1.36 -5.81 2.77
CA GLY A 24 2.62 -5.82 3.52
C GLY A 24 3.23 -7.20 3.80
N SER A 25 2.59 -8.31 3.40
CA SER A 25 2.99 -9.67 3.78
C SER A 25 3.79 -10.40 2.70
N TYR A 26 4.82 -11.15 3.11
CA TYR A 26 5.54 -12.05 2.18
C TYR A 26 4.67 -13.21 1.66
N ALA A 27 3.60 -13.57 2.38
CA ALA A 27 2.70 -14.66 1.98
C ALA A 27 2.01 -14.41 0.63
N LEU A 28 1.86 -13.15 0.23
CA LEU A 28 1.23 -12.74 -1.02
C LEU A 28 2.24 -12.26 -2.07
N LEU A 29 3.54 -12.34 -1.81
CA LEU A 29 4.56 -11.94 -2.77
C LEU A 29 4.47 -12.83 -4.03
N GLY A 30 4.30 -12.21 -5.19
CA GLY A 30 4.11 -12.90 -6.46
C GLY A 30 2.66 -13.37 -6.73
N SER A 31 1.74 -13.16 -5.78
CA SER A 31 0.32 -13.43 -6.00
C SER A 31 -0.24 -12.53 -7.10
N LYS A 32 -1.05 -13.11 -7.99
CA LYS A 32 -1.70 -12.39 -9.09
C LYS A 32 -3.18 -12.18 -8.75
N VAL A 33 -3.57 -10.92 -8.65
CA VAL A 33 -4.99 -10.56 -8.56
C VAL A 33 -5.68 -10.84 -9.90
N PRO A 34 -7.00 -11.13 -9.92
CA PRO A 34 -7.70 -11.41 -11.17
C PRO A 34 -8.07 -10.15 -11.97
N ARG A 35 -8.02 -8.96 -11.34
CA ARG A 35 -8.38 -7.66 -11.92
C ARG A 35 -7.95 -6.51 -11.02
N ASP A 36 -7.95 -5.30 -11.57
CA ASP A 36 -7.85 -4.06 -10.80
C ASP A 36 -8.98 -3.97 -9.76
N ALA A 37 -8.70 -3.34 -8.61
CA ALA A 37 -9.75 -2.85 -7.74
C ALA A 37 -10.58 -1.78 -8.48
N HIS A 38 -11.87 -1.66 -8.15
CA HIS A 38 -12.76 -0.71 -8.84
C HIS A 38 -12.25 0.74 -8.85
N VAL A 39 -11.65 1.18 -7.74
CA VAL A 39 -11.04 2.52 -7.64
C VAL A 39 -9.82 2.67 -8.56
N VAL A 40 -9.03 1.61 -8.72
CA VAL A 40 -7.86 1.60 -9.61
C VAL A 40 -8.29 1.70 -11.06
N SER A 41 -9.33 0.95 -11.47
CA SER A 41 -9.89 1.05 -12.82
C SER A 41 -10.35 2.48 -13.12
N LYS A 42 -11.09 3.11 -12.19
CA LYS A 42 -11.53 4.50 -12.33
C LYS A 42 -10.37 5.50 -12.42
N LEU A 43 -9.28 5.29 -11.68
CA LEU A 43 -8.09 6.14 -11.75
C LEU A 43 -7.41 6.03 -13.13
N ARG A 44 -7.27 4.80 -13.64
CA ARG A 44 -6.72 4.55 -14.98
C ARG A 44 -7.60 5.17 -16.06
N ASP A 45 -8.92 4.98 -15.99
CA ASP A 45 -9.88 5.57 -16.93
C ASP A 45 -9.83 7.11 -16.92
N ALA A 46 -9.55 7.71 -15.76
CA ALA A 46 -9.36 9.15 -15.62
C ALA A 46 -8.00 9.65 -16.17
N GLY A 47 -7.10 8.75 -16.56
CA GLY A 47 -5.77 9.02 -17.10
C GLY A 47 -4.64 9.14 -16.08
N ALA A 48 -4.87 8.71 -14.83
CA ALA A 48 -3.84 8.76 -13.79
C ALA A 48 -2.71 7.74 -14.03
N ILE A 49 -1.50 8.09 -13.64
CA ILE A 49 -0.32 7.22 -13.70
C ILE A 49 -0.08 6.61 -12.32
N ILE A 50 -0.21 5.29 -12.19
CA ILE A 50 0.11 4.59 -10.94
C ILE A 50 1.62 4.38 -10.88
N LEU A 51 2.30 5.12 -10.00
CA LEU A 51 3.76 5.06 -9.85
C LEU A 51 4.23 3.83 -9.08
N GLY A 52 3.42 3.35 -8.14
CA GLY A 52 3.83 2.27 -7.25
C GLY A 52 2.86 2.02 -6.11
N LYS A 53 3.33 1.20 -5.16
CA LYS A 53 2.56 0.78 -4.00
C LYS A 53 3.12 1.41 -2.72
N THR A 54 2.26 1.92 -1.85
CA THR A 54 2.70 2.41 -0.53
C THR A 54 2.63 1.31 0.52
N SER A 55 3.54 1.40 1.48
CA SER A 55 3.60 0.49 2.62
C SER A 55 2.43 0.69 3.58
N LEU A 56 2.10 -0.38 4.29
CA LEU A 56 1.10 -0.44 5.35
C LEU A 56 1.57 -1.39 6.44
N PRO A 57 1.03 -1.33 7.67
CA PRO A 57 1.23 -2.38 8.64
C PRO A 57 0.75 -3.71 8.06
N GLU A 58 1.52 -4.77 8.29
CA GLU A 58 1.17 -6.07 7.71
C GLU A 58 -0.25 -6.48 8.13
N TRP A 59 -1.06 -6.85 7.16
CA TRP A 59 -2.48 -7.15 7.37
C TRP A 59 -3.20 -6.03 8.14
N TYR A 60 -2.95 -4.77 7.81
CA TYR A 60 -3.57 -3.61 8.48
C TYR A 60 -3.29 -3.51 9.99
N GLY A 61 -2.30 -4.24 10.51
CA GLY A 61 -1.97 -4.28 11.94
C GLY A 61 -2.78 -5.31 12.73
N ILE A 62 -3.61 -6.13 12.07
CA ILE A 62 -4.43 -7.18 12.71
C ILE A 62 -3.79 -8.58 12.65
N ARG A 63 -2.48 -8.67 12.37
CA ARG A 63 -1.73 -9.94 12.43
C ARG A 63 -1.55 -10.46 13.86
N SER A 64 -1.42 -9.56 14.83
CA SER A 64 -1.19 -9.87 16.25
C SER A 64 -1.54 -8.64 17.11
N SER A 65 -1.95 -8.87 18.37
CA SER A 65 -2.16 -7.78 19.34
C SER A 65 -0.93 -6.90 19.55
N LYS A 66 0.28 -7.45 19.37
CA LYS A 66 1.55 -6.70 19.46
C LYS A 66 1.80 -5.75 18.28
N MET A 67 1.09 -5.92 17.17
CA MET A 67 1.23 -5.08 15.97
C MET A 67 0.22 -3.94 15.89
N LEU A 68 -0.75 -3.88 16.82
CA LEU A 68 -1.73 -2.80 16.85
C LEU A 68 -1.02 -1.45 17.00
N GLY A 69 -1.29 -0.52 16.07
CA GLY A 69 -0.70 0.81 16.03
C GLY A 69 0.74 0.88 15.50
N GLN A 70 1.38 -0.25 15.15
CA GLN A 70 2.74 -0.28 14.63
C GLN A 70 2.78 -0.02 13.12
N ALA A 71 3.57 0.96 12.69
CA ALA A 71 3.79 1.27 11.29
C ALA A 71 4.81 0.32 10.64
N TRP A 72 4.60 -0.99 10.71
CA TRP A 72 5.59 -1.99 10.26
C TRP A 72 4.99 -3.12 9.43
N CYS A 73 5.71 -3.52 8.38
CA CYS A 73 5.48 -4.80 7.72
C CYS A 73 6.81 -5.47 7.35
N PRO A 74 6.85 -6.81 7.22
CA PRO A 74 8.09 -7.52 6.94
C PRO A 74 8.67 -7.19 5.55
N ARG A 75 7.83 -6.73 4.60
CA ARG A 75 8.29 -6.32 3.27
C ARG A 75 8.89 -4.91 3.21
N GLY A 76 8.40 -4.00 4.05
CA GLY A 76 8.69 -2.56 3.97
C GLY A 76 9.44 -2.00 5.18
N GLY A 77 9.62 -2.78 6.24
CA GLY A 77 10.22 -2.29 7.49
C GLY A 77 9.28 -1.34 8.25
N PHE A 78 9.86 -0.53 9.14
CA PHE A 78 9.16 0.52 9.86
C PHE A 78 9.02 1.76 8.98
N GLY A 79 7.81 2.29 8.88
CA GLY A 79 7.56 3.61 8.34
C GLY A 79 8.08 4.69 9.29
N LEU A 80 8.67 5.73 8.71
CA LEU A 80 9.18 6.90 9.43
C LEU A 80 8.24 8.08 9.19
N ASN A 81 8.02 8.89 10.22
CA ASN A 81 7.26 10.12 10.07
C ASN A 81 8.16 11.21 9.44
N PRO A 82 7.75 11.84 8.33
CA PRO A 82 8.58 12.81 7.62
C PRO A 82 8.76 14.13 8.38
N TYR A 83 7.92 14.42 9.38
CA TYR A 83 8.03 15.62 10.20
C TYR A 83 9.00 15.42 11.37
N VAL A 84 8.93 14.27 12.04
CA VAL A 84 9.81 13.90 13.16
C VAL A 84 10.06 12.40 13.09
N GLU A 85 11.26 11.99 12.70
CA GLU A 85 11.59 10.60 12.40
C GLU A 85 11.34 9.62 13.58
N SER A 86 11.53 10.09 14.81
CA SER A 86 11.29 9.30 16.02
C SER A 86 9.82 9.11 16.37
N GLU A 87 8.91 9.85 15.73
CA GLU A 87 7.48 9.77 15.96
C GLU A 87 6.78 8.81 15.01
N SER A 88 5.62 8.31 15.41
CA SER A 88 4.82 7.43 14.57
C SER A 88 4.26 8.18 13.35
N PRO A 89 4.29 7.61 12.14
CA PRO A 89 3.52 8.11 10.98
C PRO A 89 2.03 7.75 11.04
N CYS A 90 1.55 7.27 12.18
CA CYS A 90 0.23 6.65 12.35
C CYS A 90 0.02 5.43 11.43
N THR A 91 -1.17 4.83 11.46
CA THR A 91 -1.49 3.58 10.76
C THR A 91 -2.95 3.59 10.28
N SER A 92 -3.38 2.74 9.36
CA SER A 92 -2.63 1.70 8.63
C SER A 92 -2.13 2.16 7.26
N SER A 93 -2.30 3.42 6.90
CA SER A 93 -1.84 3.99 5.62
C SER A 93 -0.62 4.88 5.86
N PHE A 94 0.48 4.29 6.33
CA PHE A 94 1.64 5.08 6.78
C PHE A 94 2.59 5.52 5.66
N GLY A 95 2.59 4.77 4.55
CA GLY A 95 3.46 5.06 3.40
C GLY A 95 2.83 5.96 2.37
#